data_AF-A0A6A4VBL3-F1
#
_entry.id   AF-A0A6A4VBL3-F1
#
_cell.length_a   1.000
_cell.length_b   1.000
_cell.length_c   1.000
_cell.angle_alpha   90.00
_cell.angle_beta   90.00
_cell.angle_gamma   90.00
#
_symmetry.space_group_name_H-M   'P 1'
#
loop_
_entity.id
_entity.type
_entity.pdbx_description
1 polymer ?
#
loop_
_entity_poly.entity_id
_entity_poly.type
_entity_poly.pdbx_seq_one_letter_code
_entity_poly.pdbx_strand_id
1 'polypeptide(L)'
;MEGVFLRVPVLLVCGNRSPYEDETVTFNSRLDPGKTQWMKIHDCSLPLDEQVAKVCEAFRLFLQGQGFVPLLNPVTLSQRRRLLALSVAGSSRVAETWLVSEDGRGDRQ
;
A
#
# COMPACT_ATOMS: atom_id res chain seq x y z
N MET A 1 -16.99 3.79 -30.51
CA MET A 1 -17.20 4.96 -29.62
C MET A 1 -16.35 4.71 -28.39
N GLU A 2 -15.15 5.28 -28.31
CA GLU A 2 -14.39 5.23 -27.06
C GLU A 2 -15.12 6.11 -26.04
N GLY A 3 -15.58 5.50 -24.95
CA GLY A 3 -16.16 6.26 -23.84
C GLY A 3 -15.12 7.23 -23.29
N VAL A 4 -15.55 8.43 -22.90
CA VAL A 4 -14.67 9.38 -22.21
C VAL A 4 -14.43 8.85 -20.79
N PHE A 5 -13.35 8.09 -20.61
CA PHE A 5 -12.93 7.55 -19.32
C PHE A 5 -11.94 8.47 -18.61
N LEU A 6 -11.79 8.27 -17.29
CA LEU A 6 -10.71 8.88 -16.53
C LEU A 6 -9.36 8.48 -17.14
N ARG A 7 -8.50 9.47 -17.40
CA ARG A 7 -7.17 9.24 -18.00
C ARG A 7 -6.15 8.70 -17.01
N VAL A 8 -6.44 8.79 -15.71
CA VAL A 8 -5.58 8.37 -14.61
C VAL A 8 -5.90 6.94 -14.17
N PRO A 9 -4.91 6.21 -13.64
CA PRO A 9 -5.17 4.92 -13.01
C PRO A 9 -5.99 5.11 -11.73
N VAL A 10 -6.92 4.20 -11.46
CA VAL A 10 -7.86 4.30 -10.33
C VAL A 10 -7.77 3.04 -9.48
N LEU A 11 -7.60 3.23 -8.16
CA LEU A 11 -7.79 2.19 -7.15
C LEU A 11 -9.13 2.43 -6.45
N LEU A 12 -10.12 1.60 -6.73
CA LEU A 12 -11.44 1.65 -6.12
C LEU A 12 -11.54 0.60 -5.01
N VAL A 13 -11.83 1.02 -3.78
CA VAL A 13 -11.89 0.14 -2.61
C VAL A 13 -13.27 0.22 -1.97
N CYS A 14 -13.85 -0.93 -1.66
CA CYS A 14 -15.11 -1.03 -0.92
C CYS A 14 -15.01 -2.05 0.21
N GLY A 15 -15.76 -1.87 1.30
CA GLY A 15 -15.92 -2.88 2.34
C GLY A 15 -17.04 -3.87 1.97
N ASN A 16 -16.87 -5.15 2.26
CA ASN A 16 -17.87 -6.18 1.95
C ASN A 16 -19.17 -6.11 2.79
N ARG A 17 -19.21 -5.24 3.80
CA ARG A 17 -20.41 -4.92 4.60
C ARG A 17 -20.86 -3.48 4.37
N SER A 18 -20.28 -2.80 3.39
CA SER A 18 -20.62 -1.42 3.08
C SER A 18 -21.97 -1.36 2.37
N PRO A 19 -22.87 -0.44 2.73
CA PRO A 19 -24.14 -0.27 2.01
C PRO A 19 -23.93 0.20 0.56
N TYR A 20 -22.73 0.66 0.22
CA TYR A 20 -22.38 1.20 -1.10
C TYR A 20 -21.71 0.15 -2.02
N GLU A 21 -21.68 -1.14 -1.66
CA GLU A 21 -21.01 -2.17 -2.45
C GLU A 21 -21.48 -2.19 -3.91
N ASP A 22 -22.78 -2.29 -4.15
CA ASP A 22 -23.38 -2.35 -5.49
C ASP A 22 -23.16 -1.06 -6.29
N GLU A 23 -23.10 0.08 -5.60
CA GLU A 23 -22.79 1.37 -6.21
C GLU A 23 -21.33 1.39 -6.69
N THR A 24 -20.40 0.86 -5.91
CA THR A 24 -18.99 0.77 -6.34
C THR A 24 -18.79 -0.20 -7.50
N VAL A 25 -19.58 -1.29 -7.58
CA VAL A 25 -19.60 -2.19 -8.75
C VAL A 25 -20.07 -1.43 -10.00
N THR A 26 -21.16 -0.68 -9.87
CA THR A 26 -21.73 0.12 -10.96
C THR A 26 -20.80 1.26 -11.36
N PHE A 27 -20.07 1.84 -10.41
CA PHE A 27 -19.05 2.85 -10.71
C PHE A 27 -17.87 2.23 -11.46
N ASN A 28 -17.38 1.07 -11.03
CA ASN A 28 -16.31 0.34 -11.70
C ASN A 28 -16.64 -0.01 -13.17
N SER A 29 -17.90 -0.39 -13.46
CA SER A 29 -18.32 -0.72 -14.83
C SER A 29 -18.33 0.48 -15.79
N ARG A 30 -18.28 1.71 -15.27
CA ARG A 30 -18.18 2.95 -16.04
C ARG A 30 -16.73 3.43 -16.21
N LEU A 31 -15.76 2.74 -15.62
CA LEU A 31 -14.34 3.08 -15.72
C LEU A 31 -13.63 2.21 -16.76
N ASP A 32 -12.44 2.65 -17.18
CA ASP A 32 -11.59 1.89 -18.09
C ASP A 32 -11.05 0.64 -17.37
N PRO A 33 -11.40 -0.58 -17.83
CA PRO A 33 -10.96 -1.83 -17.20
C PRO A 33 -9.45 -2.04 -17.30
N GLY A 34 -8.75 -1.38 -18.23
CA GLY A 34 -7.30 -1.46 -18.36
C GLY A 34 -6.53 -0.59 -17.36
N LYS A 35 -7.21 0.34 -16.67
CA LYS A 35 -6.59 1.32 -15.76
C LYS A 35 -7.18 1.31 -14.36
N THR A 36 -8.22 0.53 -14.14
CA THR A 36 -8.96 0.50 -12.88
C THR A 36 -8.75 -0.82 -12.19
N GLN A 37 -8.37 -0.75 -10.91
CA GLN A 37 -8.34 -1.88 -10.01
C GLN A 37 -9.43 -1.68 -8.96
N TRP A 38 -10.39 -2.60 -8.92
CA TRP A 38 -11.41 -2.63 -7.89
C TRP A 38 -11.19 -3.80 -6.95
N MET A 39 -11.28 -3.55 -5.65
CA MET A 39 -11.14 -4.60 -4.64
C MET A 39 -12.11 -4.42 -3.48
N LYS A 40 -12.47 -5.56 -2.88
CA LYS A 40 -13.28 -5.62 -1.67
C LYS A 40 -12.40 -5.96 -0.47
N ILE A 41 -12.57 -5.21 0.61
CA ILE A 41 -11.95 -5.50 1.90
C ILE A 41 -12.98 -6.21 2.76
N HIS A 42 -12.56 -7.38 3.26
CA HIS A 42 -13.40 -8.21 4.10
C HIS A 42 -13.44 -7.72 5.55
N ASP A 43 -14.60 -7.93 6.16
CA ASP A 43 -14.93 -7.62 7.56
C ASP A 43 -14.90 -6.13 7.90
N CYS A 44 -15.35 -5.30 6.95
CA CYS A 44 -15.54 -3.88 7.18
C CYS A 44 -16.69 -3.27 6.38
N SER A 45 -17.31 -2.25 6.94
CA SER A 45 -18.20 -1.31 6.25
C SER A 45 -17.45 -0.05 5.79
N LEU A 46 -16.54 0.44 6.65
CA LEU A 46 -15.69 1.62 6.41
C LEU A 46 -14.22 1.21 6.40
N PRO A 47 -13.64 0.90 5.22
CA PRO A 47 -12.28 0.36 5.15
C PRO A 47 -11.20 1.28 5.75
N LEU A 48 -11.39 2.59 5.67
CA LEU A 48 -10.47 3.60 6.21
C LEU A 48 -10.53 3.77 7.73
N ASP A 49 -11.57 3.25 8.39
CA ASP A 49 -11.68 3.32 9.86
C ASP A 49 -11.39 1.96 10.48
N GLU A 50 -11.84 0.88 9.85
CA GLU A 50 -11.82 -0.47 10.43
C GLU A 50 -10.63 -1.32 9.95
N GLN A 51 -10.11 -1.06 8.73
CA GLN A 51 -9.12 -1.93 8.07
C GLN A 51 -8.00 -1.13 7.37
N VAL A 52 -7.54 -0.04 8.01
CA VAL A 52 -6.50 0.87 7.48
C VAL A 52 -5.27 0.11 6.98
N ALA A 53 -4.81 -0.89 7.74
CA ALA A 53 -3.62 -1.66 7.38
C ALA A 53 -3.75 -2.35 6.00
N LYS A 54 -4.93 -2.94 5.72
CA LYS A 54 -5.21 -3.60 4.43
C LYS A 54 -5.32 -2.58 3.29
N VAL A 55 -5.92 -1.42 3.55
CA VAL A 55 -6.00 -0.33 2.57
C VAL A 55 -4.61 0.22 2.26
N CYS A 56 -3.77 0.45 3.26
CA CYS A 56 -2.40 0.92 3.11
C CYS A 56 -1.55 -0.05 2.28
N GLU A 57 -1.69 -1.35 2.51
CA GLU A 57 -1.01 -2.37 1.72
C GLU A 57 -1.47 -2.35 0.26
N ALA A 58 -2.78 -2.33 0.02
CA ALA A 58 -3.35 -2.22 -1.31
C ALA A 58 -2.87 -0.96 -2.05
N PHE A 59 -2.85 0.18 -1.35
CA PHE A 59 -2.35 1.45 -1.89
C PHE A 59 -0.87 1.37 -2.25
N ARG A 60 -0.04 0.78 -1.37
CA ARG A 60 1.39 0.56 -1.64
C ARG A 60 1.61 -0.31 -2.88
N LEU A 61 0.85 -1.40 -3.02
CA LEU A 61 0.92 -2.30 -4.17
C LEU A 61 0.46 -1.62 -5.47
N PHE A 62 -0.60 -0.81 -5.40
CA PHE A 62 -1.06 -0.01 -6.52
C PHE A 62 0.04 0.95 -7.00
N LEU A 63 0.68 1.70 -6.10
CA LEU A 63 1.78 2.60 -6.44
C LEU A 63 3.01 1.84 -6.98
N GLN A 64 3.27 0.63 -6.49
CA GLN A 64 4.31 -0.24 -7.03
C GLN A 64 4.00 -0.63 -8.47
N GLY A 65 2.74 -0.98 -8.78
CA GLY A 65 2.29 -1.27 -10.15
C GLY A 65 2.37 -0.07 -11.09
N GLN A 66 2.23 1.16 -10.57
CA GLN A 66 2.42 2.40 -11.33
C GLN A 66 3.89 2.83 -11.47
N GLY A 67 4.83 2.15 -10.80
CA GLY A 67 6.26 2.45 -10.86
C GLY A 67 6.73 3.57 -9.92
N PHE A 68 5.89 4.08 -9.02
CA PHE A 68 6.27 5.14 -8.07
C PHE A 68 7.13 4.63 -6.91
N VAL A 69 6.99 3.35 -6.54
CA VAL A 69 7.68 2.77 -5.37
C VAL A 69 8.52 1.55 -5.75
N PRO A 70 9.52 1.69 -6.64
CA PRO A 70 10.36 0.57 -7.09
C PRO A 70 11.24 0.02 -5.96
N LEU A 71 11.52 0.85 -4.95
CA LEU A 71 12.32 0.52 -3.77
C LEU A 71 11.66 -0.51 -2.83
N LEU A 72 10.35 -0.73 -2.94
CA LEU A 72 9.62 -1.72 -2.13
C LEU A 72 9.31 -3.00 -2.90
N ASN A 73 9.88 -3.17 -4.10
CA ASN A 73 9.84 -4.44 -4.82
C ASN A 73 10.68 -5.48 -4.04
N PRO A 74 10.15 -6.68 -3.74
CA PRO A 74 10.89 -7.72 -3.02
C PRO A 74 12.28 -8.03 -3.62
N VAL A 75 12.41 -7.93 -4.95
CA VAL A 75 13.69 -8.15 -5.65
C VAL A 75 14.67 -7.01 -5.36
N THR A 76 14.24 -5.76 -5.46
CA THR A 76 15.11 -4.60 -5.19
C THR A 76 15.43 -4.49 -3.70
N LEU A 77 14.49 -4.81 -2.82
CA LEU A 77 14.68 -4.87 -1.37
C LEU A 77 15.69 -5.94 -0.97
N SER A 78 15.62 -7.14 -1.55
CA SER A 78 16.57 -8.21 -1.25
C SER A 78 17.98 -7.88 -1.74
N GLN A 79 18.12 -7.29 -2.93
CA GLN A 79 19.39 -6.78 -3.45
C GLN A 79 19.95 -5.65 -2.56
N ARG A 80 19.12 -4.71 -2.13
CA ARG A 80 19.54 -3.58 -1.29
C ARG A 80 19.91 -4.02 0.13
N ARG A 81 19.16 -4.95 0.73
CA ARG A 81 19.52 -5.57 2.02
C ARG A 81 20.89 -6.24 1.95
N ARG A 82 21.21 -6.94 0.85
CA ARG A 82 22.54 -7.52 0.64
C ARG A 82 23.62 -6.44 0.56
N LEU A 83 23.41 -5.37 -0.20
CA LEU A 83 24.37 -4.27 -0.33
C LEU A 83 24.60 -3.52 0.99
N LEU A 84 23.54 -3.28 1.76
CA LEU A 84 23.64 -2.66 3.09
C LEU A 84 24.36 -3.57 4.09
N ALA A 85 24.08 -4.88 4.09
CA ALA A 85 24.78 -5.83 4.94
C ALA A 85 26.29 -5.89 4.62
N LEU A 86 26.67 -5.83 3.35
CA LEU A 86 28.06 -5.75 2.92
C LEU A 86 28.73 -4.43 3.31
N SER A 87 28.00 -3.31 3.32
CA SER A 87 28.51 -2.02 3.79
C SER A 87 28.75 -2.00 5.30
N VAL A 88 27.90 -2.65 6.09
CA VAL A 88 28.07 -2.78 7.55
C VAL A 88 29.26 -3.69 7.88
N ALA A 89 29.50 -4.74 7.09
CA ALA A 89 30.65 -5.63 7.27
C ALA A 89 32.01 -4.95 6.98
N GLY A 90 32.02 -3.82 6.25
CA GLY A 90 33.22 -3.08 5.89
C GLY A 90 33.49 -1.80 6.68
N SER A 91 32.53 -1.30 7.49
CA SER A 91 32.68 -0.02 8.19
C SER A 91 32.55 -0.19 9.70
N SER A 92 33.68 -0.31 10.38
CA SER A 92 33.76 -0.37 11.85
C SER A 92 33.39 0.96 12.55
N ARG A 93 32.83 1.94 11.83
CA ARG A 93 32.35 3.20 12.40
C ARG A 93 31.10 3.64 11.65
N VAL A 94 30.05 3.95 12.42
CA VAL A 94 28.77 4.55 12.02
C VAL A 94 27.75 3.58 11.39
N ALA A 95 26.96 2.94 12.25
CA ALA A 95 25.65 2.39 11.90
C ALA A 95 24.67 2.53 13.08
N GLU A 96 24.47 3.76 13.54
CA GLU A 96 23.26 4.12 14.27
C GLU A 96 22.38 4.92 13.31
N THR A 97 21.33 4.29 12.78
CA THR A 97 20.29 4.95 12.00
C THR A 97 19.00 4.19 12.25
N TRP A 98 18.26 4.73 13.23
CA TRP A 98 16.81 4.69 13.38
C TRP A 98 16.15 3.31 13.29
N LEU A 99 16.28 2.53 14.36
CA LEU A 99 15.13 1.74 14.80
C LEU A 99 14.06 2.72 15.29
N VAL A 100 12.92 2.66 14.63
CA VAL A 100 11.68 3.33 15.02
C VAL A 100 11.43 3.13 16.51
N SER A 101 11.35 4.27 17.20
CA SER A 101 10.95 4.41 18.59
C SER A 101 9.49 4.01 18.74
N GLU A 102 9.24 2.80 19.23
CA GLU A 102 7.95 2.36 19.80
C GLU A 102 8.20 1.48 21.03
N ASP A 103 8.36 2.11 22.18
CA ASP A 103 7.71 1.74 23.46
C ASP A 103 8.14 2.83 24.47
N GLY A 104 7.26 3.62 25.06
CA GLY A 104 6.16 3.14 25.87
C GLY A 104 6.52 3.44 27.32
N ARG A 105 6.04 4.59 27.82
CA ARG A 105 6.16 5.02 29.22
C ARG A 105 5.73 3.90 30.16
N GLY A 106 6.53 3.67 31.20
CA GLY A 106 6.06 2.91 32.35
C GLY A 106 7.17 2.62 33.35
N ASP A 107 7.84 3.65 33.87
CA ASP A 107 8.61 3.47 35.10
C ASP A 107 8.71 4.77 35.90
N ARG A 108 8.00 4.82 37.03
CA ARG A 108 8.55 5.31 38.29
C ARG A 108 7.56 5.15 39.45
N GLN A 109 8.06 4.39 40.43
CA GLN A 109 8.03 4.70 41.88
C GLN A 109 6.77 4.39 42.66
#